data_AF-A0A7D4SID0-F1
#
_entry.id   AF-A0A7D4SID0-F1
#
_cell.length_a   1.000
_cell.length_b   1.000
_cell.length_c   1.000
_cell.angle_alpha   90.00
_cell.angle_beta   90.00
_cell.angle_gamma   90.00
#
_symmetry.space_group_name_H-M   'P 1'
#
loop_
_entity.id
_entity.type
_entity.pdbx_description
1 polymer ?
#
loop_
_entity_poly.entity_id
_entity_poly.type
_entity_poly.pdbx_seq_one_letter_code
_entity_poly.pdbx_strand_id
1 'polypeptide(L)'
;MRTLLATYAGILMLGIASLLTQNHYFANIAGFISAIGFMIIFFKDRPENESDSAKKMRRYWYIVFATGIFFSLIFGSFWNTHMGNMEVR
;
A
#
# COMPACT_ATOMS: atom_id res chain seq x y z
N MET A 1 -13.25 9.13 -6.90
CA MET A 1 -12.52 9.79 -5.79
C MET A 1 -12.90 9.22 -4.44
N ARG A 2 -14.19 9.12 -4.08
CA ARG A 2 -14.62 8.54 -2.79
C ARG A 2 -14.03 7.15 -2.50
N THR A 3 -14.02 6.26 -3.50
CA THR A 3 -13.43 4.92 -3.39
C THR A 3 -11.93 4.96 -3.12
N LEU A 4 -11.17 5.81 -3.82
CA LEU A 4 -9.73 5.98 -3.59
C LEU A 4 -9.43 6.44 -2.17
N LEU A 5 -10.19 7.42 -1.66
CA LEU A 5 -10.04 7.91 -0.29
C LEU A 5 -10.35 6.82 0.73
N ALA A 6 -11.40 6.03 0.51
CA ALA A 6 -11.74 4.90 1.37
C ALA A 6 -10.64 3.83 1.36
N THR A 7 -10.09 3.50 0.19
CA THR A 7 -8.95 2.57 0.06
C THR A 7 -7.72 3.10 0.78
N TYR A 8 -7.40 4.39 0.63
CA TYR A 8 -6.27 5.02 1.29
C TYR A 8 -6.44 5.04 2.82
N ALA A 9 -7.62 5.40 3.31
CA ALA A 9 -7.96 5.33 4.74
C ALA A 9 -7.85 3.89 5.26
N GLY A 10 -8.30 2.90 4.49
CA GLY A 10 -8.15 1.48 4.83
C GLY A 10 -6.69 1.07 4.97
N ILE A 11 -5.83 1.44 4.02
CA ILE A 11 -4.38 1.17 4.07
C ILE A 11 -3.73 1.84 5.29
N LEU A 12 -4.10 3.09 5.59
CA LEU A 12 -3.60 3.79 6.78
C LEU A 12 -4.05 3.11 8.06
N MET A 13 -5.32 2.74 8.18
CA MET A 13 -5.84 2.04 9.35
C MET A 13 -5.17 0.67 9.53
N LEU A 14 -4.93 -0.07 8.45
CA LEU A 14 -4.21 -1.35 8.51
C LEU A 14 -2.74 -1.16 8.93
N GLY A 15 -2.05 -0.14 8.40
CA GLY A 15 -0.69 0.19 8.81
C GLY A 15 -0.60 0.60 10.29
N ILE A 16 -1.51 1.45 10.75
CA ILE A 16 -1.61 1.86 12.16
C ILE A 16 -2.00 0.68 13.05
N ALA A 17 -2.95 -0.16 12.63
CA ALA A 17 -3.33 -1.37 13.36
C ALA A 17 -2.13 -2.33 13.47
N SER A 18 -1.34 -2.48 12.41
CA SER A 18 -0.09 -3.25 12.44
C SER A 18 0.88 -2.71 13.48
N LEU A 19 1.01 -1.38 13.58
CA LEU A 19 1.85 -0.70 14.58
C LEU A 19 1.35 -0.93 16.01
N LEU A 20 0.03 -0.79 16.25
CA LEU A 20 -0.54 -0.89 17.59
C LEU A 20 -0.60 -2.34 18.09
N THR A 21 -0.88 -3.29 17.20
CA THR A 21 -1.05 -4.70 17.57
C THR A 21 0.22 -5.53 17.38
N GLN A 22 1.26 -4.95 16.76
CA GLN A 22 2.48 -5.66 16.33
C GLN A 22 2.18 -6.84 15.38
N ASN A 23 0.99 -6.87 14.79
CA ASN A 23 0.58 -7.92 13.87
C ASN A 23 0.91 -7.54 12.42
N HIS A 24 2.02 -8.10 11.94
CA HIS A 24 2.55 -7.87 10.59
C HIS A 24 1.59 -8.30 9.45
N TYR A 25 0.59 -9.16 9.72
CA TYR A 25 -0.40 -9.53 8.71
C TYR A 25 -1.19 -8.32 8.21
N PHE A 26 -1.46 -7.32 9.06
CA PHE A 26 -2.17 -6.12 8.65
C PHE A 26 -1.35 -5.28 7.66
N ALA A 27 -0.04 -5.13 7.90
CA ALA A 27 0.86 -4.47 6.96
C ALA A 27 0.97 -5.22 5.62
N ASN A 28 1.01 -6.56 5.66
CA ASN A 28 1.02 -7.38 4.45
C ASN A 28 -0.27 -7.23 3.63
N ILE A 29 -1.44 -7.20 4.28
CA ILE A 29 -2.72 -6.96 3.61
C ILE A 29 -2.75 -5.55 2.99
N ALA A 30 -2.27 -4.53 3.71
CA ALA A 30 -2.17 -3.17 3.20
C ALA A 30 -1.26 -3.10 1.95
N GLY A 31 -0.10 -3.78 1.99
CA GLY A 31 0.80 -3.93 0.86
C GLY A 31 0.15 -4.62 -0.34
N PHE A 32 -0.58 -5.71 -0.09
CA PHE A 32 -1.27 -6.46 -1.13
C PHE A 32 -2.36 -5.65 -1.84
N ILE A 33 -3.20 -4.94 -1.09
CA ILE A 33 -4.22 -4.04 -1.65
C ILE A 33 -3.57 -2.94 -2.52
N SER A 34 -2.47 -2.37 -2.04
CA SER A 34 -1.67 -1.39 -2.76
C SER A 34 -1.10 -1.96 -4.07
N ALA A 35 -0.52 -3.16 -4.04
CA ALA A 35 0.04 -3.82 -5.22
C ALA A 35 -1.02 -4.11 -6.28
N ILE A 36 -2.21 -4.59 -5.87
CA ILE A 36 -3.35 -4.77 -6.79
C ILE A 36 -3.77 -3.44 -7.42
N GLY A 37 -3.93 -2.38 -6.60
CA GLY A 37 -4.30 -1.06 -7.09
C GLY A 37 -3.29 -0.52 -8.11
N PHE A 38 -2.00 -0.75 -7.86
CA PHE A 38 -0.95 -0.40 -8.80
C PHE A 38 -1.03 -1.20 -10.09
N MET A 39 -1.18 -2.53 -10.04
CA MET A 39 -1.32 -3.36 -11.25
C MET A 39 -2.50 -2.88 -12.10
N ILE A 40 -3.66 -2.64 -11.49
CA ILE A 40 -4.86 -2.17 -12.20
C ILE A 40 -4.58 -0.83 -12.90
N ILE A 41 -3.86 0.09 -12.27
CA ILE A 41 -3.64 1.43 -12.82
C ILE A 41 -2.47 1.47 -13.80
N PHE A 42 -1.44 0.68 -13.57
CA PHE A 42 -0.24 0.63 -14.38
C PHE A 42 -0.50 -0.04 -15.73
N PHE A 43 -1.21 -1.17 -15.72
CA PHE A 43 -1.53 -1.96 -16.92
C PHE A 43 -2.81 -1.52 -17.63
N LYS A 44 -3.53 -0.54 -17.10
CA LYS A 44 -4.70 0.01 -17.80
C LYS A 44 -4.25 0.71 -19.09
N ASP A 45 -4.87 0.32 -20.21
CA ASP A 45 -4.68 0.96 -21.51
C ASP A 45 -4.94 2.47 -21.44
N ARG A 46 -4.11 3.21 -22.20
CA ARG A 46 -4.03 4.67 -22.12
C ARG A 46 -4.34 5.26 -23.49
N PRO A 47 -5.46 5.99 -23.65
CA PRO A 47 -5.68 6.79 -24.84
C PRO A 47 -4.69 7.95 -24.86
N GLU A 48 -4.22 8.36 -26.04
CA GLU A 48 -3.30 9.51 -26.19
C GLU A 48 -3.90 10.80 -25.59
N ASN A 49 -5.21 10.99 -25.75
CA ASN A 49 -5.95 12.13 -25.20
C ASN A 49 -6.60 11.78 -23.86
N GLU A 50 -5.78 11.56 -22.83
CA GLU A 50 -6.28 11.34 -21.48
C GLU A 50 -6.70 12.65 -20.81
N SER A 51 -7.88 12.66 -20.18
CA SER A 51 -8.37 13.81 -19.41
C SER A 51 -7.50 14.09 -18.17
N ASP A 52 -7.39 15.36 -17.79
CA ASP A 52 -6.57 15.76 -16.63
C ASP A 52 -7.06 15.16 -15.30
N SER A 53 -8.37 14.89 -15.21
CA SER A 53 -8.97 14.16 -14.08
C SER A 53 -8.42 12.74 -13.96
N ALA A 54 -8.29 12.02 -15.08
CA ALA A 54 -7.73 10.67 -15.11
C ALA A 54 -6.22 10.66 -14.78
N LYS A 55 -5.47 11.63 -15.30
CA LYS A 55 -4.06 11.85 -14.94
C LYS A 55 -3.89 12.08 -13.43
N LYS A 56 -4.74 12.93 -12.83
CA LYS A 56 -4.73 13.23 -11.39
C LYS A 56 -5.08 12.00 -10.56
N MET A 57 -6.09 11.23 -10.96
CA MET A 57 -6.46 9.98 -10.29
C MET A 57 -5.29 8.98 -10.26
N ARG A 58 -4.58 8.82 -11.38
CA ARG A 58 -3.41 7.94 -11.46
C ARG A 58 -2.30 8.36 -10.51
N ARG A 59 -1.99 9.66 -10.44
CA ARG A 59 -1.00 10.18 -9.48
C ARG A 59 -1.37 9.83 -8.04
N TYR A 60 -2.65 9.92 -7.67
CA TYR A 60 -3.09 9.51 -6.34
C TYR A 60 -2.96 8.01 -6.10
N TRP A 61 -3.21 7.18 -7.10
CA TRP A 61 -2.95 5.74 -6.98
C TRP A 61 -1.48 5.41 -6.77
N TYR A 62 -0.55 6.19 -7.33
CA TYR A 62 0.88 6.04 -7.03
C TYR A 62 1.22 6.37 -5.58
N ILE A 63 0.53 7.36 -4.98
CA ILE A 63 0.68 7.66 -3.55
C ILE A 63 0.14 6.50 -2.71
N VAL A 64 -1.07 6.03 -3.01
CA VAL A 64 -1.66 4.85 -2.33
C VAL A 64 -0.73 3.64 -2.42
N PHE A 65 -0.14 3.43 -3.60
CA PHE A 65 0.82 2.36 -3.84
C PHE A 65 2.05 2.50 -2.95
N ALA A 66 2.71 3.66 -3.02
CA ALA A 66 3.92 3.95 -2.25
C ALA A 66 3.69 3.79 -0.74
N THR A 67 2.57 4.30 -0.22
CA THR A 67 2.23 4.16 1.21
C THR A 67 2.00 2.70 1.61
N GLY A 68 1.28 1.92 0.79
CA GLY A 68 1.07 0.50 1.10
C GLY A 68 2.36 -0.33 1.05
N ILE A 69 3.23 -0.07 0.08
CA ILE A 69 4.57 -0.69 0.05
C ILE A 69 5.38 -0.29 1.27
N PHE A 70 5.39 1.00 1.62
CA PHE A 70 6.11 1.50 2.79
C PHE A 70 5.68 0.75 4.06
N PHE A 71 4.36 0.63 4.31
CA PHE A 71 3.88 -0.14 5.45
C PHE A 71 4.23 -1.62 5.37
N SER A 72 4.09 -2.25 4.20
CA SER A 72 4.42 -3.67 4.03
C SER A 72 5.91 -3.95 4.17
N LEU A 73 6.79 -3.02 3.81
CA LEU A 73 8.23 -3.20 3.91
C LEU A 73 8.75 -2.93 5.31
N ILE A 74 8.18 -1.95 6.03
CA ILE A 74 8.63 -1.58 7.38
C ILE A 74 7.97 -2.42 8.47
N PHE A 75 6.68 -2.76 8.30
CA PHE A 75 5.90 -3.47 9.32
C PHE A 75 5.49 -4.87 8.89
N GLY A 76 5.68 -5.23 7.62
CA GLY A 76 5.48 -6.59 7.14
C GLY A 76 6.71 -7.48 7.33
N SER A 77 6.63 -8.69 6.78
CA SER A 77 7.62 -9.76 7.01
C SER A 77 9.05 -9.42 6.56
N PHE A 78 9.24 -8.52 5.58
CA PHE A 78 10.57 -8.14 5.11
C PHE A 78 11.42 -7.41 6.18
N TRP A 79 10.80 -6.67 7.09
CA TRP A 79 11.51 -6.03 8.20
C TRP A 79 11.82 -6.99 9.35
N ASN A 80 10.94 -7.97 9.56
CA ASN A 80 11.03 -8.90 10.70
C ASN A 80 12.20 -9.89 10.60
N THR A 81 12.53 -10.34 9.38
CA THR A 81 13.62 -11.32 9.19
C THR A 81 15.01 -10.68 9.18
N HIS A 82 15.12 -9.37 8.93
CA HIS A 82 16.42 -8.66 8.83
C HIS A 82 16.81 -7.85 10.07
N MET A 83 15.88 -7.61 11.01
CA MET A 83 16.22 -7.42 12.43
C MET A 83 16.26 -8.78 13.15
N GLY A 84 16.87 -9.78 12.50
CA GLY A 84 17.11 -11.14 12.97
C GLY A 84 18.13 -11.22 14.11
N ASN A 85 17.94 -10.39 15.14
CA ASN A 85 18.49 -10.58 16.47
C ASN A 85 17.37 -10.58 17.52
N MET A 86 16.18 -11.08 17.15
CA MET A 86 15.26 -11.59 18.17
C MET A 86 15.88 -12.88 18.70
N GLU A 87 16.35 -12.75 19.94
CA GLU A 87 17.30 -13.61 20.63
C GLU A 87 17.05 -15.10 20.41
N VAL A 88 18.15 -15.79 20.13
CA VAL A 88 18.35 -17.17 20.55
C VAL A 88 18.10 -17.23 22.05
N ARG A 89 16.92 -17.73 22.46
CA ARG A 89 16.70 -18.44 23.73
C ARG A 89 15.39 -19.22 23.70
#